data_AF-A0A239MUY5-F1
#
_entry.id   AF-A0A239MUY5-F1
#
_cell.length_a   1.000
_cell.length_b   1.000
_cell.length_c   1.000
_cell.angle_alpha   90.00
_cell.angle_beta   90.00
_cell.angle_gamma   90.00
#
_symmetry.space_group_name_H-M   'P 1'
#
loop_
_entity.id
_entity.type
_entity.pdbx_description
1 polymer ?
#
loop_
_entity_poly.entity_id
_entity_poly.type
_entity_poly.pdbx_seq_one_letter_code
_entity_poly.pdbx_strand_id
1 'polypeptide(L)' 'MSSKTISRQKSAPKPAAAVTSREALEAQVAAFLKSGGEIQQVAKGVTGQPNGAASRHISLGKK' A
#
# COMPACT_ATOMS: atom_id res chain seq x y z
N MET A 1 43.55 4.34 -19.01
CA MET A 1 42.47 4.16 -18.02
C MET A 1 41.17 4.75 -18.59
N SER A 2 40.31 3.94 -19.20
CA SER A 2 39.05 4.44 -19.80
C SER A 2 37.95 4.45 -18.73
N SER A 3 37.54 5.66 -18.32
CA SER A 3 36.47 5.87 -17.35
C SER A 3 35.10 5.57 -18.00
N LYS A 4 34.49 4.45 -17.62
CA LYS A 4 33.12 4.10 -18.03
C LYS A 4 32.14 5.09 -17.38
N THR A 5 31.54 5.96 -18.18
CA THR A 5 30.47 6.85 -17.73
C THR A 5 29.24 6.03 -17.34
N ILE A 6 28.85 6.08 -16.07
CA ILE A 6 27.64 5.44 -15.54
C ILE A 6 26.44 6.29 -15.99
N SER A 7 25.69 5.81 -16.99
CA SER A 7 24.44 6.44 -17.39
C SER A 7 23.39 6.24 -16.30
N ARG A 8 22.82 7.33 -15.78
CA ARG A 8 21.72 7.26 -14.81
C ARG A 8 20.48 6.70 -15.52
N GLN A 9 20.03 5.51 -15.14
CA GLN A 9 18.76 4.97 -15.61
C GLN A 9 17.62 5.85 -15.11
N LYS A 10 16.81 6.34 -16.04
CA LYS A 10 15.61 7.14 -15.75
C LYS A 10 14.57 6.19 -15.15
N SER A 11 14.10 6.46 -13.93
CA SER A 11 13.10 5.63 -13.26
C SER A 11 11.80 5.64 -14.07
N ALA A 12 11.21 4.46 -14.24
CA ALA A 12 9.91 4.33 -14.89
C ALA A 12 8.84 5.14 -14.12
N PRO A 13 7.87 5.75 -14.82
CA PRO A 13 6.77 6.45 -14.16
C PRO A 13 6.00 5.50 -13.23
N LYS A 14 5.57 6.02 -12.08
CA LYS A 14 4.78 5.25 -11.12
C LYS A 14 3.49 4.77 -11.81
N PRO A 15 3.08 3.51 -11.62
CA PRO A 15 1.82 3.02 -12.18
C PRO A 15 0.65 3.84 -11.65
N ALA A 16 -0.34 4.07 -12.51
CA ALA A 16 -1.55 4.80 -12.14
C ALA A 16 -2.28 4.10 -10.99
N ALA A 17 -2.89 4.89 -10.11
CA ALA A 17 -3.70 4.36 -9.02
C ALA A 17 -4.79 3.45 -9.58
N ALA A 18 -4.83 2.20 -9.12
CA ALA A 18 -5.85 1.25 -9.53
C ALA A 18 -7.21 1.77 -9.03
N VAL A 19 -7.99 2.36 -9.94
CA VAL A 19 -9.36 2.79 -9.66
C VAL A 19 -10.24 1.54 -9.70
N THR A 20 -10.16 0.72 -8.66
CA THR A 20 -11.04 -0.46 -8.53
C THR A 20 -12.44 0.04 -8.21
N SER A 21 -13.34 -0.06 -9.19
CA SER A 21 -14.76 0.21 -9.00
C SER A 21 -15.35 -0.78 -7.99
N ARG A 22 -16.44 -0.39 -7.31
CA ARG A 22 -17.12 -1.23 -6.32
C ARG A 22 -17.48 -2.61 -6.88
N GLU A 23 -17.96 -2.63 -8.12
CA GLU A 23 -18.35 -3.84 -8.86
C GLU A 23 -17.18 -4.80 -9.06
N ALA A 24 -15.99 -4.29 -9.38
CA ALA A 24 -14.80 -5.11 -9.59
C ALA A 24 -14.35 -5.80 -8.29
N LEU A 25 -14.47 -5.10 -7.16
CA LEU A 25 -14.14 -5.67 -5.84
C LEU A 25 -15.14 -6.77 -5.47
N GLU A 26 -16.43 -6.59 -5.72
CA GLU A 26 -17.46 -7.60 -5.43
C GLU A 26 -17.27 -8.86 -6.28
N ALA A 27 -16.91 -8.72 -7.56
CA ALA A 27 -16.60 -9.85 -8.42
C ALA A 27 -15.38 -10.65 -7.92
N GLN A 28 -14.33 -9.97 -7.46
CA GLN A 28 -13.15 -10.61 -6.87
C GLN A 28 -13.49 -11.35 -5.58
N VAL A 29 -14.30 -10.72 -4.70
CA VAL A 29 -14.76 -11.34 -3.45
C VAL A 29 -15.60 -12.58 -3.75
N ALA A 30 -16.52 -12.52 -4.71
CA ALA A 30 -17.36 -13.65 -5.11
C ALA A 30 -16.51 -14.80 -5.69
N ALA A 31 -15.50 -14.51 -6.51
CA ALA A 31 -14.59 -15.51 -7.04
C ALA A 31 -13.76 -16.18 -5.93
N PHE A 32 -13.27 -15.38 -4.96
CA PHE A 32 -12.53 -15.88 -3.80
C PHE A 32 -13.37 -16.82 -2.94
N LEU A 33 -14.61 -16.43 -2.61
CA LEU A 33 -15.54 -17.28 -1.85
C LEU A 33 -15.87 -18.58 -2.59
N LYS A 34 -16.09 -18.53 -3.91
CA LYS A 34 -16.34 -19.72 -4.74
C LYS A 34 -15.16 -20.68 -4.78
N SER A 35 -13.93 -20.17 -4.69
CA SER A 35 -12.72 -21.01 -4.62
C SER A 35 -12.53 -21.74 -3.28
N GLY A 36 -13.48 -21.60 -2.34
CA GLY A 36 -13.40 -22.19 -1.00
C GLY A 36 -12.53 -21.38 -0.03
N GLY A 37 -12.21 -20.13 -0.37
CA GLY A 37 -11.51 -19.21 0.52
C GLY A 37 -12.43 -18.67 1.61
N GLU A 38 -11.99 -18.71 2.86
CA GLU A 38 -12.67 -18.09 3.99
C GLU A 38 -12.13 -16.67 4.22
N ILE A 39 -13.02 -15.68 4.32
CA ILE A 39 -12.63 -14.31 4.66
C ILE A 39 -12.38 -14.25 6.17
N GLN A 40 -11.11 -14.24 6.56
CA GLN A 40 -10.73 -14.12 7.95
C GLN A 40 -10.84 -12.67 8.41
N GLN A 41 -11.65 -12.44 9.44
CA GLN A 41 -11.67 -11.16 10.12
C GLN A 41 -10.51 -11.10 11.12
N VAL A 42 -9.47 -10.34 10.79
CA VAL A 42 -8.37 -10.11 11.74
C VAL A 42 -8.89 -9.23 12.88
N ALA A 43 -8.81 -9.75 14.10
CA ALA A 43 -9.20 -9.00 15.30
C ALA A 43 -8.39 -7.70 15.40
N LYS A 44 -9.07 -6.61 15.78
CA LYS A 44 -8.43 -5.31 15.99
C LYS A 44 -7.32 -5.45 17.04
N GLY A 45 -6.08 -5.10 16.68
CA GLY A 45 -4.93 -5.14 17.60
C GLY A 45 -3.94 -6.31 17.40
N VAL A 46 -4.18 -7.24 16.46
CA VAL A 46 -3.18 -8.27 16.08
C VAL A 46 -2.20 -7.73 15.03
N THR A 47 -2.66 -6.79 14.21
CA THR A 47 -1.79 -5.98 13.36
C THR A 47 -0.96 -5.09 14.29
N GLY A 48 0.33 -5.32 14.46
CA GLY A 48 1.24 -4.49 15.29
C GLY A 48 1.35 -3.01 14.87
N GLN A 49 0.43 -2.52 14.04
CA GLN A 49 0.17 -1.11 13.79
C GLN A 49 -0.47 -0.49 15.04
N PRO A 50 0.17 0.52 15.65
CA PRO A 50 -0.43 1.21 16.78
C PRO A 50 -1.73 1.87 16.33
N ASN A 51 -2.85 1.53 16.98
CA ASN A 51 -4.17 2.16 16.78
C ASN A 51 -4.21 3.63 17.27
N GLY A 52 -3.06 4.22 17.55
CA GLY A 52 -2.90 5.58 18.05
C GLY A 52 -2.67 6.56 16.91
N ALA A 53 -3.09 7.81 17.11
CA ALA A 53 -2.73 8.91 16.23
C ALA A 53 -1.22 8.88 15.93
N ALA A 54 -0.85 9.02 14.65
CA ALA A 54 0.54 9.08 14.23
C ALA A 54 1.33 10.03 15.15
N SER A 55 2.49 9.58 15.62
CA SER A 55 3.39 10.43 16.41
C SER A 55 3.57 11.74 15.63
N ARG A 56 3.24 12.89 16.24
CA ARG A 56 3.48 14.18 15.61
C ARG A 56 4.99 14.39 15.60
N HIS A 57 5.66 13.94 14.53
CA HIS A 57 7.11 14.06 14.33
C HIS A 57 7.58 15.52 14.18
N ILE A 58 6.66 16.47 14.04
CA ILE A 58 6.97 17.90 13.98
C ILE A 58 6.11 18.66 14.98
N SER A 59 6.75 19.54 15.76
CA SER A 59 6.09 20.54 16.59
C SER A 59 6.01 21.85 15.81
N LEU A 60 4.80 22.31 15.49
CA LEU A 60 4.55 23.59 14.81
C LEU A 60 4.40 24.75 15.81
N GLY A 61 5.15 24.73 16.91
CA GLY A 61 5.17 25.82 17.88
C GLY A 61 6.38 26.71 17.68
N LYS A 62 6.18 27.96 17.27
CA LYS A 62 7.18 29.01 17.52
C LYS A 62 7.05 29.47 18.96
N LYS A 63 8.04 29.17 19.79
CA LYS A 63 8.47 30.02 20.91
C LYS A 63 9.97 30.20 20.82
#